data_AF-A0A0T9T2Z7-F1
#
_entry.id   AF-A0A0T9T2Z7-F1
#
_cell.length_a   1.000
_cell.length_b   1.000
_cell.length_c   1.000
_cell.angle_alpha   90.00
_cell.angle_beta   90.00
_cell.angle_gamma   90.00
#
_symmetry.space_group_name_H-M   'P 1'
#
loop_
_entity.id
_entity.type
_entity.pdbx_description
1 polymer ?
#
loop_
_entity_poly.entity_id
_entity_poly.type
_entity_poly.pdbx_seq_one_letter_code
_entity_poly.pdbx_strand_id
1 'polypeptide(L)' 'MKEKKENYIPVRLNNRQVTILDVLIKSGKCRSRSDAIQYLINKQQALG' A
#
# COMPACT_ATOMS: atom_id res chain seq x y z
N MET A 1 -19.98 0.95 -15.80
CA MET A 1 -18.74 0.98 -14.98
C MET A 1 -18.98 0.06 -13.80
N LYS A 2 -18.19 -1.02 -13.63
CA LYS A 2 -18.28 -1.85 -12.41
C LYS A 2 -17.98 -0.96 -11.21
N GLU A 3 -18.87 -0.93 -10.23
CA GLU A 3 -18.62 -0.23 -8.97
C GLU A 3 -17.28 -0.67 -8.40
N LYS A 4 -16.41 0.30 -8.11
CA LYS A 4 -15.20 0.06 -7.34
C LYS A 4 -15.66 -0.23 -5.92
N LYS A 5 -15.76 -1.51 -5.55
CA LYS A 5 -16.02 -1.90 -4.16
C LYS A 5 -14.86 -1.42 -3.31
N GLU A 6 -15.09 -0.38 -2.52
CA GLU A 6 -14.12 0.13 -1.55
C GLU A 6 -14.19 -0.76 -0.30
N ASN A 7 -13.31 -1.77 -0.25
CA ASN A 7 -13.15 -2.60 0.93
C ASN A 7 -12.12 -1.97 1.86
N TYR A 8 -12.56 -1.53 3.03
CA TYR A 8 -11.66 -1.01 4.06
C TYR A 8 -11.22 -2.13 4.99
N ILE A 9 -9.91 -2.35 5.08
CA ILE A 9 -9.31 -3.37 5.95
C ILE A 9 -8.41 -2.66 6.95
N PRO A 10 -8.75 -2.64 8.25
CA PRO A 10 -7.86 -2.09 9.28
C PRO A 10 -6.68 -3.04 9.48
N VAL A 11 -5.46 -2.49 9.55
CA VAL A 11 -4.23 -3.28 9.76
C VAL A 11 -3.40 -2.62 10.86
N ARG A 12 -2.87 -3.45 11.77
CA ARG A 12 -1.90 -3.00 12.78
C ARG A 12 -0.50 -3.09 12.20
N LEU A 13 0.22 -1.97 12.22
CA LEU A 13 1.59 -1.87 11.74
C LEU A 13 2.50 -1.37 12.86
N ASN A 14 3.73 -1.88 12.89
CA ASN A 14 4.77 -1.33 13.74
C ASN A 14 5.44 -0.09 13.10
N ASN A 15 6.19 0.66 13.90
CA ASN A 15 6.83 1.90 13.45
C ASN A 15 7.73 1.69 12.22
N ARG A 16 8.47 0.58 12.17
CA ARG A 16 9.35 0.26 11.03
C ARG A 16 8.57 0.07 9.74
N GLN A 17 7.44 -0.64 9.79
CA GLN A 17 6.56 -0.83 8.64
C GLN A 17 5.97 0.50 8.15
N VAL A 18 5.53 1.36 9.07
CA VAL A 18 5.03 2.71 8.72
C VAL A 18 6.11 3.54 8.03
N THR A 19 7.33 3.53 8.54
CA THR A 19 8.46 4.24 7.93
C THR A 19 8.74 3.77 6.50
N ILE A 20 8.63 2.47 6.23
CA ILE A 20 8.81 1.93 4.86
C ILE A 20 7.74 2.48 3.92
N LEU A 21 6.48 2.52 4.35
CA LEU A 21 5.39 3.11 3.55
C LEU A 21 5.64 4.59 3.27
N ASP A 22 6.14 5.34 4.26
CA ASP A 22 6.45 6.76 4.10
C ASP A 22 7.63 6.99 3.14
N VAL A 23 8.62 6.10 3.12
CA VAL A 23 9.71 6.15 2.12
C VAL A 23 9.16 5.94 0.70
N LEU A 24 8.22 5.01 0.52
CA LEU A 24 7.59 4.78 -0.80
C LEU A 24 6.84 6.03 -1.28
N ILE A 25 6.14 6.70 -0.39
CA ILE A 25 5.45 7.96 -0.69
C ILE A 25 6.47 9.05 -1.04
N LYS A 26 7.50 9.24 -0.21
CA LYS A 26 8.57 10.23 -0.45
C LYS A 26 9.33 10.00 -1.75
N SER A 27 9.48 8.74 -2.17
CA SER A 27 10.12 8.39 -3.44
C SER A 27 9.26 8.69 -4.68
N GLY A 28 8.03 9.16 -4.50
CA GLY A 28 7.10 9.48 -5.60
C GLY A 28 6.42 8.24 -6.21
N LYS A 29 6.68 7.04 -5.69
CA LYS A 29 6.11 5.79 -6.22
C LYS A 29 4.64 5.61 -5.88
N CYS A 30 4.18 6.20 -4.77
CA CYS A 30 2.82 6.04 -4.24
C CYS A 30 2.29 7.38 -3.71
N ARG A 31 0.98 7.58 -3.80
CA ARG A 31 0.32 8.82 -3.38
C ARG A 31 -0.12 8.83 -1.91
N SER A 32 -0.31 7.65 -1.33
CA SER A 32 -0.75 7.49 0.05
C SER A 32 -0.22 6.18 0.65
N ARG A 33 -0.38 5.99 1.97
CA ARG A 33 0.00 4.74 2.64
C ARG A 33 -0.82 3.55 2.15
N SER A 34 -2.10 3.76 1.85
CA SER A 34 -2.97 2.72 1.27
C SER A 34 -2.48 2.31 -0.12
N ASP A 35 -2.10 3.29 -0.95
CA ASP A 35 -1.53 3.06 -2.27
C ASP A 35 -0.18 2.31 -2.18
N ALA A 36 0.65 2.67 -1.19
CA ALA A 36 1.91 1.98 -0.91
C ALA A 36 1.71 0.52 -0.48
N ILE A 37 0.73 0.22 0.38
CA ILE A 37 0.39 -1.16 0.76
C ILE A 37 -0.10 -1.94 -0.46
N GLN A 38 -1.00 -1.35 -1.26
CA GLN A 38 -1.53 -2.00 -2.46
C GLN A 38 -0.43 -2.27 -3.49
N TYR A 39 0.49 -1.33 -3.68
CA TYR A 39 1.67 -1.51 -4.51
C TYR A 39 2.53 -2.70 -4.05
N LEU A 40 2.78 -2.82 -2.74
CA LEU A 40 3.56 -3.94 -2.19
C LEU A 40 2.86 -5.29 -2.35
N ILE A 41 1.54 -5.35 -2.12
CA ILE A 41 0.74 -6.57 -2.35
C ILE A 41 0.82 -6.99 -3.82
N ASN A 42 0.56 -6.06 -4.74
CA ASN A 42 0.62 -6.33 -6.18
C ASN A 42 2.02 -6.77 -6.61
N LYS A 43 3.07 -6.13 -6.07
CA LYS A 43 4.45 -6.50 -6.35
C LYS A 43 4.79 -7.92 -5.88
N GLN A 44 4.30 -8.33 -4.70
CA GLN A 44 4.47 -9.69 -4.21
C GLN A 44 3.70 -10.70 -5.07
N GLN A 45 2.49 -10.36 -5.52
CA GLN A 45 1.71 -11.23 -6.42
C GLN A 45 2.30 -11.36 -7.81
N ALA A 46 2.93 -10.31 -8.35
CA ALA A 46 3.55 -10.34 -9.67
C ALA A 46 4.90 -11.07 -9.69
N LEU A 47 5.56 -11.20 -8.53
CA LEU A 47 6.82 -11.93 -8.34
C LEU A 47 6.61 -13.35 -7.80
N GLY A 48 5.35 -13.77 -7.64
CA GLY A 48 4.94 -15.13 -7.26
C GLY A 48 4.66 -15.97 -8.49
#